data_AF-A0A5E5PLR0-F1
#
_entry.id   AF-A0A5E5PLR0-F1
#
_cell.length_a   1.000
_cell.length_b   1.000
_cell.length_c   1.000
_cell.angle_alpha   90.00
_cell.angle_beta   90.00
_cell.angle_gamma   90.00
#
_symmetry.space_group_name_H-M   'P 1'
#
loop_
_entity.id
_entity.type
_entity.pdbx_description
1 polymer ?
#
loop_
_entity_poly.entity_id
_entity_poly.type
_entity_poly.pdbx_seq_one_letter_code
_entity_poly.pdbx_strand_id
1 'polypeptide(L)'
;MELDLELDSNNSAQAPEQITTGQYIYRSIATNLETLSDSKVIHFYNQRGEDSENRIKELKNDFGARQMPCRDFNANALYFDICSLSYNLFALMRQLLPLEFVNKRAKYLRHRLYAIAAKVIKIGRKVIIKCQAQYYQLLTKVLNNIKAFNPLLS
;
A
#
# COMPACT_ATOMS: atom_id res chain seq x y z
N MET A 1 -13.31 29.26 -37.54
CA MET A 1 -14.42 28.80 -36.69
C MET A 1 -13.89 28.87 -35.27
N GLU A 2 -13.94 30.06 -34.69
CA GLU A 2 -13.63 30.27 -33.27
C GLU A 2 -14.67 29.50 -32.46
N LEU A 3 -14.20 28.63 -31.57
CA LEU A 3 -15.04 27.89 -30.66
C LEU A 3 -14.88 28.57 -29.29
N ASP A 4 -15.75 29.55 -29.03
CA ASP A 4 -15.86 30.18 -27.71
C ASP A 4 -16.45 29.15 -26.74
N LEU A 5 -15.59 28.64 -25.87
CA LEU A 5 -15.96 27.82 -24.71
C LEU A 5 -16.16 28.73 -23.51
N GLU A 6 -17.32 29.37 -23.42
CA GLU A 6 -17.77 29.97 -22.16
C GLU A 6 -18.26 28.86 -21.22
N LEU A 7 -17.64 28.74 -20.05
CA LEU A 7 -17.92 27.73 -19.03
C LEU A 7 -18.36 28.41 -17.73
N ASP A 8 -19.65 28.26 -17.40
CA ASP A 8 -20.26 28.76 -16.17
C ASP A 8 -19.79 27.96 -14.94
N SER A 9 -18.92 28.56 -14.15
CA SER A 9 -18.39 28.00 -12.91
C SER A 9 -19.30 28.30 -11.72
N ASN A 10 -20.45 27.64 -11.63
CA ASN A 10 -21.35 27.78 -10.47
C ASN A 10 -21.82 26.43 -9.93
N ASN A 11 -20.94 25.70 -9.23
CA ASN A 11 -21.29 25.06 -7.94
C ASN A 11 -20.12 24.38 -7.24
N SER A 12 -20.13 24.53 -5.92
CA SER A 12 -19.14 24.15 -4.92
C SER A 12 -18.74 22.65 -4.91
N ALA A 13 -17.45 22.42 -4.63
CA ALA A 13 -16.76 21.15 -4.34
C ALA A 13 -16.27 20.29 -5.54
N GLN A 14 -15.77 20.93 -6.60
CA GLN A 14 -15.05 20.24 -7.67
C GLN A 14 -13.56 20.11 -7.33
N ALA A 15 -13.02 18.88 -7.43
CA ALA A 15 -11.58 18.71 -7.58
C ALA A 15 -11.15 19.45 -8.86
N PRO A 16 -10.03 20.21 -8.86
CA PRO A 16 -9.69 21.19 -9.91
C PRO A 16 -9.48 20.61 -11.32
N GLU A 17 -9.60 19.30 -11.49
CA GLU A 17 -9.28 18.55 -12.71
C GLU A 17 -10.51 18.03 -13.46
N GLN A 18 -11.72 18.28 -12.93
CA GLN A 18 -12.95 17.69 -13.45
C GLN A 18 -14.01 18.75 -13.77
N ILE A 19 -14.42 18.82 -15.03
CA ILE A 19 -15.51 19.68 -15.51
C ILE A 19 -16.72 18.79 -15.77
N THR A 20 -17.87 19.15 -15.22
CA THR A 20 -19.13 18.43 -15.46
C THR A 20 -20.01 19.27 -16.37
N THR A 21 -20.39 18.74 -17.53
CA THR A 21 -21.32 19.39 -18.46
C THR A 21 -22.47 18.43 -18.76
N GLY A 22 -23.67 18.78 -18.27
CA GLY A 22 -24.86 17.91 -18.39
C GLY A 22 -24.67 16.59 -17.64
N GLN A 23 -24.80 15.46 -18.34
CA GLN A 23 -24.59 14.11 -17.80
C GLN A 23 -23.14 13.61 -17.92
N TYR A 24 -22.25 14.39 -18.53
CA TYR A 24 -20.89 13.96 -18.82
C TYR A 24 -19.88 14.59 -17.88
N ILE A 25 -18.89 13.78 -17.51
CA ILE A 25 -17.73 14.18 -16.72
C ILE A 25 -16.53 14.25 -17.67
N TYR A 26 -15.96 15.43 -17.83
CA TYR A 26 -14.75 15.66 -18.61
C TYR A 26 -13.56 15.78 -17.66
N ARG A 27 -12.47 15.11 -18.03
CA ARG A 27 -11.18 15.18 -17.32
C ARG A 27 -10.09 15.41 -18.36
N SER A 28 -9.18 16.33 -18.06
CA SER A 28 -7.98 16.53 -18.87
C SER A 28 -6.80 15.82 -18.22
N ILE A 29 -6.05 15.03 -19.00
CA ILE A 29 -4.85 14.32 -18.53
C ILE A 29 -3.70 14.73 -19.43
N ALA A 30 -2.76 15.50 -18.90
CA ALA A 30 -1.48 15.76 -19.58
C ALA A 30 -0.55 14.55 -19.38
N THR A 31 -0.08 13.94 -20.45
CA THR A 31 0.78 12.75 -20.41
C THR A 31 1.90 12.83 -21.43
N ASN A 32 3.07 12.29 -21.10
CA ASN A 32 4.19 12.06 -22.03
C ASN A 32 4.23 10.60 -22.53
N LEU A 33 3.19 9.81 -22.25
CA LEU A 33 3.08 8.41 -22.62
C LEU A 33 2.47 8.25 -24.02
N GLU A 34 3.23 8.62 -25.05
CA GLU A 34 2.79 8.62 -26.45
C GLU A 34 2.51 7.20 -27.01
N THR A 35 3.06 6.16 -26.39
CA THR A 35 2.93 4.76 -26.85
C THR A 35 1.71 4.03 -26.28
N LEU A 36 1.00 4.62 -25.32
CA LEU A 36 -0.17 4.02 -24.67
C LEU A 36 -1.46 4.54 -25.34
N SER A 37 -2.46 3.68 -25.49
CA SER A 37 -3.78 4.12 -25.93
C SER A 37 -4.46 4.96 -24.86
N ASP A 38 -5.37 5.84 -25.27
CA ASP A 38 -6.15 6.72 -24.37
C ASP A 38 -6.77 5.97 -23.19
N SER A 39 -7.38 4.81 -23.46
CA SER A 39 -7.94 3.94 -22.41
C SER A 39 -6.86 3.47 -21.42
N LYS A 40 -5.68 3.06 -21.89
CA LYS A 40 -4.59 2.64 -21.00
C LYS A 40 -4.03 3.80 -20.20
N VAL A 41 -3.94 5.00 -20.78
CA VAL A 41 -3.56 6.23 -20.07
C VAL A 41 -4.55 6.54 -18.94
N ILE A 42 -5.84 6.47 -19.23
CA ILE A 42 -6.90 6.67 -18.23
C ILE A 42 -6.81 5.62 -17.11
N HIS A 43 -6.65 4.33 -17.46
CA HIS A 43 -6.50 3.26 -16.47
C HIS A 43 -5.25 3.44 -15.60
N PHE A 44 -4.11 3.82 -16.19
CA PHE A 44 -2.89 4.12 -15.46
C PHE A 44 -3.07 5.31 -14.52
N TYR A 45 -3.68 6.40 -14.99
CA TYR A 45 -3.93 7.59 -14.18
C TYR A 45 -4.81 7.28 -12.96
N ASN A 46 -5.87 6.49 -13.17
CA ASN A 46 -6.80 6.11 -12.10
C ASN A 46 -6.14 5.27 -10.99
N GLN A 47 -5.08 4.51 -11.28
CA GLN A 47 -4.32 3.77 -10.25
C GLN A 47 -3.68 4.71 -9.22
N ARG A 48 -3.37 5.96 -9.59
CA ARG A 48 -2.73 6.93 -8.70
C ARG A 48 -3.63 7.29 -7.51
N GLY A 49 -4.93 7.49 -7.74
CA GLY A 49 -5.89 7.85 -6.70
C GLY A 49 -6.20 6.69 -5.76
N GLU A 50 -6.43 5.50 -6.31
CA GLU A 50 -6.85 4.35 -5.51
C GLU A 50 -5.70 3.74 -4.70
N ASP A 51 -4.51 3.61 -5.29
CA ASP A 51 -3.40 2.97 -4.60
C ASP A 51 -2.57 3.95 -3.78
N SER A 52 -2.20 5.12 -4.32
CA SER A 52 -1.24 5.99 -3.64
C SER A 52 -1.84 6.58 -2.37
N GLU A 53 -3.12 6.96 -2.39
CA GLU A 53 -3.79 7.51 -1.22
C GLU A 53 -3.90 6.46 -0.10
N ASN A 54 -4.23 5.21 -0.46
CA ASN A 54 -4.29 4.11 0.50
C ASN A 54 -2.91 3.79 1.10
N ARG A 55 -1.85 3.79 0.29
CA ARG A 55 -0.46 3.61 0.74
C ARG A 55 -0.03 4.73 1.69
N ILE A 56 -0.33 5.99 1.37
CA ILE A 56 -0.04 7.15 2.23
C ILE A 56 -0.83 7.07 3.54
N LYS A 57 -2.11 6.68 3.49
CA LYS A 57 -2.95 6.47 4.68
C LYS A 57 -2.38 5.38 5.59
N GLU A 58 -1.93 4.26 5.02
CA GLU A 58 -1.30 3.16 5.78
C GLU A 58 0.03 3.62 6.40
N LEU A 59 0.90 4.27 5.64
CA LEU A 59 2.17 4.82 6.14
C LEU A 59 1.96 5.79 7.32
N LYS A 60 1.02 6.73 7.19
CA LYS A 60 0.71 7.71 8.24
C LYS A 60 0.14 7.05 9.50
N ASN A 61 -0.87 6.19 9.34
CA ASN A 61 -1.66 5.69 10.47
C ASN A 61 -1.06 4.45 11.14
N ASP A 62 -0.39 3.58 10.39
CA ASP A 62 0.06 2.28 10.90
C ASP A 62 1.58 2.24 11.15
N PHE A 63 2.37 3.13 10.53
CA PHE A 63 3.83 3.17 10.64
C PHE A 63 4.40 4.43 11.30
N GLY A 64 3.54 5.29 11.86
CA GLY A 64 3.98 6.44 12.66
C GLY A 64 4.36 7.70 11.87
N ALA A 65 4.22 7.70 10.55
CA ALA A 65 4.59 8.85 9.71
C ALA A 65 3.60 10.03 9.81
N ARG A 66 2.61 9.98 10.70
CA ARG A 66 1.64 11.06 10.92
C ARG A 66 2.23 12.26 11.67
N GLN A 67 3.12 12.02 12.63
CA GLN A 67 3.70 13.08 13.45
C GLN A 67 5.20 12.86 13.63
N MET A 68 5.96 13.91 13.37
CA MET A 68 7.41 13.89 13.49
C MET A 68 7.82 14.23 14.94
N PRO A 69 8.62 13.39 15.60
CA PRO A 69 8.86 13.51 17.04
C PRO A 69 9.96 14.51 17.43
N CYS A 70 10.83 14.90 16.50
CA CYS A 70 11.99 15.74 16.80
C CYS A 70 11.76 17.21 16.41
N ARG A 71 12.51 18.13 17.03
CA ARG A 71 12.55 19.56 16.62
C ARG A 71 13.45 19.79 15.40
N ASP A 72 14.41 18.89 15.19
CA ASP A 72 15.39 18.97 14.10
C ASP A 72 14.84 18.37 12.79
N PHE A 73 15.08 19.04 11.67
CA PHE A 73 14.58 18.61 10.37
C PHE A 73 15.25 17.32 9.88
N ASN A 74 16.57 17.19 10.04
CA ASN A 74 17.32 16.02 9.57
C ASN A 74 16.95 14.77 10.40
N ALA A 75 16.76 14.93 11.71
CA ALA A 75 16.26 13.86 12.57
C ALA A 75 14.87 13.37 12.12
N ASN A 76 13.98 14.29 11.76
CA ASN A 76 12.64 13.95 11.26
C ASN A 76 12.67 13.32 9.85
N ALA A 77 13.59 13.76 8.98
CA ALA A 77 13.80 13.13 7.68
C ALA A 77 14.21 11.66 7.85
N LEU A 78 15.20 11.39 8.71
CA LEU A 78 15.60 10.02 9.03
C LEU A 78 14.45 9.20 9.66
N TYR A 79 13.67 9.80 10.56
CA TYR A 79 12.49 9.14 11.13
C TYR A 79 11.49 8.74 10.05
N PHE A 80 11.19 9.66 9.13
CA PHE A 80 10.29 9.40 8.01
C PHE A 80 10.82 8.31 7.07
N ASP A 81 12.13 8.27 6.82
CA ASP A 81 12.78 7.21 6.04
C ASP A 81 12.63 5.84 6.71
N ILE A 82 12.78 5.77 8.04
CA ILE A 82 12.56 4.53 8.80
C ILE A 82 11.09 4.09 8.71
N CYS A 83 10.13 5.02 8.83
CA CYS A 83 8.71 4.71 8.63
C CYS A 83 8.45 4.14 7.22
N SER A 84 9.03 4.78 6.20
CA SER A 84 8.88 4.39 4.80
C SER A 84 9.50 3.03 4.51
N LEU A 85 10.70 2.76 5.03
CA LEU A 85 11.36 1.46 4.94
C LEU A 85 10.54 0.36 5.62
N SER A 86 10.01 0.63 6.81
CA SER A 86 9.17 -0.31 7.56
C SER A 86 7.89 -0.66 6.79
N TYR A 87 7.25 0.34 6.17
CA TYR A 87 6.11 0.14 5.29
C TYR A 87 6.46 -0.72 4.07
N ASN A 88 7.59 -0.45 3.41
CA ASN A 88 8.03 -1.21 2.24
C ASN A 88 8.32 -2.68 2.58
N LEU A 89 9.02 -2.94 3.68
CA LEU A 89 9.28 -4.29 4.18
C LEU A 89 7.98 -5.03 4.48
N PHE A 90 7.02 -4.34 5.09
CA PHE A 90 5.70 -4.90 5.35
C PHE A 90 4.93 -5.20 4.06
N ALA A 91 4.97 -4.31 3.06
CA ALA A 91 4.33 -4.51 1.78
C ALA A 91 4.90 -5.73 1.04
N LEU A 92 6.24 -5.90 1.04
CA LEU A 92 6.91 -7.09 0.50
C LEU A 92 6.51 -8.35 1.27
N MET A 93 6.56 -8.33 2.60
CA MET A 93 6.17 -9.47 3.42
C MET A 93 4.72 -9.88 3.15
N ARG A 94 3.81 -8.93 2.98
CA ARG A 94 2.39 -9.17 2.67
C ARG A 94 2.19 -9.91 1.35
N GLN A 95 3.06 -9.71 0.36
CA GLN A 95 3.04 -10.49 -0.89
C GLN A 95 3.41 -11.97 -0.69
N LEU A 96 4.15 -12.30 0.39
CA LEU A 96 4.51 -13.68 0.73
C LEU A 96 3.45 -14.38 1.59
N LEU A 97 2.47 -13.64 2.11
CA LEU A 97 1.46 -14.21 2.99
C LEU A 97 0.32 -14.90 2.20
N PRO A 98 -0.44 -15.79 2.86
CA PRO A 98 -1.66 -16.33 2.28
C PRO A 98 -2.61 -15.24 1.77
N LEU A 99 -3.38 -15.56 0.71
CA LEU A 99 -4.29 -14.61 0.03
C LEU A 99 -5.22 -13.83 0.97
N GLU A 100 -5.61 -14.41 2.11
CA GLU A 100 -6.44 -13.76 3.13
C GLU A 100 -5.82 -12.49 3.74
N PHE A 101 -4.50 -12.28 3.59
CA PHE A 101 -3.75 -11.15 4.13
C PHE A 101 -3.37 -10.08 3.11
N VAL A 102 -3.52 -10.32 1.81
CA VAL A 102 -2.98 -9.46 0.73
C VAL A 102 -3.49 -8.02 0.85
N ASN A 103 -4.74 -7.82 1.25
CA ASN A 103 -5.37 -6.51 1.39
C ASN A 103 -5.58 -6.10 2.86
N LYS A 104 -4.83 -6.71 3.80
CA LYS A 104 -4.97 -6.42 5.23
C LYS A 104 -3.91 -5.43 5.70
N ARG A 105 -4.33 -4.51 6.58
CA ARG A 105 -3.48 -3.50 7.22
C ARG A 105 -2.54 -4.11 8.26
N ALA A 106 -1.45 -3.41 8.57
CA ALA A 106 -0.45 -3.87 9.54
C ALA A 106 -1.03 -4.19 10.92
N LYS A 107 -2.00 -3.40 11.41
CA LYS A 107 -2.68 -3.68 12.69
C LYS A 107 -3.42 -5.02 12.69
N TYR A 108 -4.10 -5.37 11.60
CA TYR A 108 -4.79 -6.66 11.48
C TYR A 108 -3.79 -7.81 11.54
N LEU A 109 -2.69 -7.69 10.79
CA LEU A 109 -1.61 -8.65 10.76
C LEU A 109 -0.94 -8.83 12.13
N ARG A 110 -0.72 -7.72 12.85
CA ARG A 110 -0.19 -7.75 14.21
C ARG A 110 -1.03 -8.63 15.11
N HIS A 111 -2.34 -8.44 15.12
CA HIS A 111 -3.22 -9.23 16.00
C HIS A 111 -3.44 -10.66 15.50
N ARG A 112 -3.44 -10.89 14.19
CA ARG A 112 -3.80 -12.20 13.62
C ARG A 112 -2.62 -13.12 13.35
N LEU A 113 -1.40 -12.59 13.26
CA LEU A 113 -0.19 -13.35 12.99
C LEU A 113 0.87 -13.11 14.07
N TYR A 114 1.27 -11.86 14.31
CA TYR A 114 2.40 -11.56 15.22
C TYR A 114 2.08 -11.80 16.70
N ALA A 115 0.84 -11.55 17.11
CA ALA A 115 0.39 -11.72 18.49
C ALA A 115 -0.01 -13.17 18.82
N ILE A 116 0.21 -14.13 17.90
CA ILE A 116 -0.02 -15.54 18.19
C ILE A 116 0.99 -16.00 19.23
N ALA A 117 0.49 -16.47 20.37
CA ALA A 117 1.32 -17.10 21.40
C ALA A 117 1.89 -18.43 20.89
N ALA A 118 3.20 -18.50 20.73
CA ALA A 118 3.92 -19.70 20.32
C ALA A 118 5.28 -19.81 21.04
N LYS A 119 5.72 -21.04 21.30
CA LYS A 119 7.06 -21.33 21.83
C LYS A 119 7.98 -21.75 20.70
N VAL A 120 9.02 -20.95 20.46
CA VAL A 120 10.08 -21.25 19.49
C VAL A 120 11.18 -22.03 20.20
N ILE A 121 11.55 -23.19 19.66
CA ILE A 121 12.58 -24.08 20.20
C ILE A 121 13.60 -24.35 19.11
N LYS A 122 14.88 -24.10 19.39
CA LYS A 122 15.98 -24.40 18.47
C LYS A 122 16.69 -25.67 18.94
N ILE A 123 16.72 -26.69 18.10
CA ILE A 123 17.43 -27.96 18.36
C ILE A 123 18.37 -28.22 17.18
N GLY A 124 19.68 -28.07 17.41
CA GLY A 124 20.71 -28.16 16.37
C GLY A 124 20.43 -27.19 15.22
N ARG A 125 20.25 -27.72 14.00
CA ARG A 125 19.90 -26.96 12.78
C ARG A 125 18.39 -26.85 12.52
N LYS A 126 17.54 -27.27 13.46
CA LYS A 126 16.07 -27.23 13.32
C LYS A 126 15.46 -26.17 14.24
N VAL A 127 14.47 -25.45 13.72
CA VAL A 127 13.61 -24.56 14.48
C VAL A 127 12.22 -25.19 14.54
N ILE A 128 11.70 -25.38 15.76
CA ILE A 128 10.39 -25.96 16.04
C ILE A 128 9.53 -24.88 16.67
N ILE A 129 8.32 -24.67 16.12
CA ILE A 129 7.36 -23.71 16.65
C ILE A 129 6.19 -24.50 17.24
N LYS A 130 6.05 -24.46 18.58
CA LYS A 130 4.89 -25.02 19.28
C LYS A 130 3.82 -23.95 19.40
N CYS A 131 2.63 -24.22 18.88
CA CYS A 131 1.48 -23.32 18.94
C CYS A 131 0.22 -24.11 19.30
N GLN A 132 -0.87 -23.42 19.62
CA GLN A 132 -2.18 -24.07 19.75
C GLN A 132 -2.65 -24.62 18.41
N ALA A 133 -3.38 -25.74 18.44
CA ALA A 133 -3.80 -26.48 17.24
C ALA A 133 -4.53 -25.61 16.21
N GLN A 134 -5.36 -24.65 16.67
CA GLN A 134 -6.07 -23.72 15.79
C GLN A 134 -5.18 -22.87 14.89
N TYR A 135 -3.93 -22.60 15.28
CA TYR A 135 -2.99 -21.77 14.51
C TYR A 135 -2.03 -22.60 13.65
N TYR A 136 -2.04 -23.93 13.80
CA TYR A 136 -1.08 -24.81 13.14
C TYR A 136 -1.11 -24.68 11.62
N GLN A 137 -2.31 -24.74 11.02
CA GLN A 137 -2.47 -24.67 9.57
C GLN A 137 -2.01 -23.31 9.01
N LEU A 138 -2.42 -22.22 9.65
CA LEU A 138 -2.04 -20.86 9.28
C LEU A 138 -0.52 -20.67 9.32
N LEU A 139 0.11 -20.96 10.46
CA LEU A 139 1.56 -20.78 10.63
C LEU A 139 2.36 -21.67 9.68
N THR A 140 1.91 -22.91 9.46
CA THR A 140 2.55 -23.80 8.48
C THR A 140 2.53 -23.20 7.08
N LYS A 141 1.37 -22.67 6.64
CA LYS A 141 1.23 -22.03 5.33
C LYS A 141 2.13 -20.81 5.20
N VAL A 142 2.13 -19.93 6.19
CA VAL A 142 3.00 -18.73 6.22
C VAL A 142 4.47 -19.12 6.14
N LEU A 143 4.93 -20.06 6.96
CA LEU A 143 6.34 -20.48 6.99
C LEU A 143 6.75 -21.17 5.68
N ASN A 144 5.87 -21.95 5.07
CA ASN A 144 6.15 -22.58 3.79
C ASN A 144 6.27 -21.55 2.67
N ASN A 145 5.39 -20.55 2.62
CA ASN A 145 5.50 -19.48 1.63
C ASN A 145 6.82 -18.69 1.79
N ILE A 146 7.21 -18.38 3.03
CA ILE A 146 8.47 -17.68 3.30
C ILE A 146 9.67 -18.52 2.86
N LYS A 147 9.65 -19.85 3.09
CA LYS A 147 10.72 -20.75 2.65
C LYS A 147 10.78 -20.94 1.13
N ALA A 148 9.62 -20.87 0.47
CA ALA A 148 9.51 -21.00 -0.97
C ALA A 148 9.81 -19.69 -1.71
N PHE A 149 10.00 -18.58 -0.99
CA PHE A 149 10.34 -17.31 -1.58
C PHE A 149 11.73 -17.38 -2.23
N ASN A 150 11.74 -17.30 -3.56
CA ASN A 150 12.95 -17.08 -4.34
C ASN A 150 12.96 -15.62 -4.80
N PRO A 151 13.99 -14.83 -4.44
CA PRO A 151 14.11 -13.47 -4.93
C PRO A 151 14.31 -13.48 -6.45
N LEU A 152 13.63 -12.58 -7.16
CA LEU A 152 13.70 -12.46 -8.62
C LEU A 152 15.08 -12.02 -9.16
N LEU A 153 16.08 -11.84 -8.28
CA LEU A 153 17.43 -11.36 -8.58
C LEU A 153 18.53 -12.41 -8.29
N SER A 154 18.18 -13.70 -8.26
CA SER A 154 19.16 -14.80 -8.09
C SER A 154 19.82 -15.20 -9.40
#